data_AF-A0AB33U9Y6-F1
#
_entry.id   AF-A0AB33U9Y6-F1
#
_cell.length_a   1.000
_cell.length_b   1.000
_cell.length_c   1.000
_cell.angle_alpha   90.00
_cell.angle_beta   90.00
_cell.angle_gamma   90.00
#
_symmetry.space_group_name_H-M   'P 1'
#
loop_
_entity.id
_entity.type
_entity.pdbx_description
1 polymer ?
#
loop_
_entity_poly.entity_id
_entity_poly.type
_entity_poly.pdbx_seq_one_letter_code
_entity_poly.pdbx_strand_id
1 'polypeptide(L)' 'MSKLKGYRVMLGLTQQAMADKLDISLQSYNNKETGKTPFNDKEKKVIKTIVAEVKPDITIDELFYS' A
#
# COMPACT_ATOMS: atom_id res chain seq x y z
N MET A 1 5.08 -2.97 12.67
CA MET A 1 3.92 -2.43 11.91
C MET A 1 4.47 -1.84 10.63
N SER A 2 4.00 -2.24 9.44
CA SER A 2 4.54 -1.72 8.18
C SER A 2 4.17 -0.24 8.00
N LYS A 3 5.06 0.59 7.46
CA LYS A 3 4.80 2.02 7.16
C LYS A 3 3.55 2.18 6.29
N LEU A 4 3.39 1.31 5.29
CA LEU A 4 2.21 1.25 4.43
C LEU A 4 0.90 1.15 5.22
N LYS A 5 0.83 0.27 6.22
CA LYS A 5 -0.37 0.12 7.05
C LYS A 5 -0.70 1.42 7.79
N GLY A 6 0.31 2.14 8.26
CA GLY A 6 0.15 3.44 8.90
C GLY A 6 -0.54 4.45 7.96
N TYR A 7 0.00 4.65 6.77
CA TYR A 7 -0.59 5.57 5.78
C TYR A 7 -2.00 5.17 5.35
N ARG A 8 -2.23 3.87 5.12
CA ARG A 8 -3.57 3.36 4.78
C ARG A 8 -4.60 3.75 5.84
N VAL A 9 -4.27 3.57 7.12
CA VAL A 9 -5.15 3.94 8.24
C VAL A 9 -5.34 5.45 8.33
N MET A 10 -4.28 6.23 8.10
CA MET A 10 -4.35 7.70 8.08
C MET A 10 -5.29 8.23 6.98
N LEU A 11 -5.34 7.54 5.84
CA LEU A 11 -6.25 7.82 4.72
C LEU A 11 -7.68 7.30 4.94
N GLY A 12 -7.96 6.62 6.06
CA GLY A 12 -9.27 6.01 6.33
C GLY A 12 -9.60 4.83 5.42
N LEU A 13 -8.61 4.23 4.75
CA LEU A 13 -8.81 3.16 3.79
C LEU A 13 -8.80 1.78 4.47
N THR A 14 -9.76 0.93 4.12
CA THR A 14 -9.74 -0.48 4.55
C THR A 14 -8.81 -1.31 3.67
N GLN A 15 -8.48 -2.53 4.09
CA GLN A 15 -7.75 -3.47 3.22
C GLN A 15 -8.54 -3.80 1.95
N GLN A 16 -9.88 -3.86 2.04
CA GLN A 16 -10.75 -4.06 0.89
C GLN A 16 -10.65 -2.87 -0.09
N ALA A 17 -10.74 -1.63 0.40
CA ALA A 17 -10.65 -0.45 -0.45
C ALA A 17 -9.31 -0.36 -1.21
N MET A 18 -8.21 -0.80 -0.58
CA MET A 18 -6.93 -0.88 -1.25
C MET A 18 -6.87 -2.01 -2.28
N ALA A 19 -7.46 -3.17 -1.98
CA ALA A 19 -7.56 -4.28 -2.92
C ALA A 19 -8.35 -3.89 -4.17
N ASP A 20 -9.47 -3.18 -4.00
CA ASP A 20 -10.30 -2.67 -5.10
C ASP A 20 -9.53 -1.67 -5.97
N LYS A 21 -8.77 -0.75 -5.34
CA LYS A 21 -7.91 0.22 -6.06
C LYS A 21 -6.77 -0.43 -6.85
N LEU A 22 -6.36 -1.64 -6.46
CA LEU A 22 -5.26 -2.38 -7.07
C LEU A 22 -5.73 -3.47 -8.03
N ASP A 23 -7.05 -3.68 -8.16
CA ASP A 23 -7.65 -4.77 -8.92
C ASP A 23 -7.10 -6.15 -8.52
N ILE A 24 -7.02 -6.40 -7.21
CA ILE A 24 -6.59 -7.68 -6.64
C ILE A 24 -7.57 -8.15 -5.58
N SER A 25 -7.51 -9.43 -5.22
CA SER A 25 -8.33 -9.95 -4.12
C SER A 25 -7.91 -9.36 -2.78
N LEU A 26 -8.87 -9.27 -1.83
CA LEU A 26 -8.59 -8.90 -0.44
C LEU A 26 -7.49 -9.77 0.17
N GLN A 27 -7.51 -11.07 -0.11
CA GLN A 27 -6.50 -12.00 0.37
C GLN A 27 -5.11 -11.67 -0.18
N SER A 28 -5.01 -11.33 -1.47
CA SER A 28 -3.76 -10.89 -2.09
C SER A 28 -3.23 -9.63 -1.40
N TYR A 29 -4.07 -8.60 -1.22
CA TYR A 29 -3.67 -7.38 -0.52
C TYR A 29 -3.25 -7.66 0.93
N ASN A 30 -4.02 -8.46 1.67
CA ASN A 30 -3.71 -8.82 3.05
C ASN A 30 -2.36 -9.54 3.17
N ASN A 31 -2.10 -10.53 2.31
CA ASN A 31 -0.83 -11.23 2.26
C ASN A 31 0.33 -10.27 1.95
N LYS A 32 0.12 -9.30 1.06
CA LYS A 32 1.14 -8.30 0.71
C LYS A 32 1.40 -7.29 1.83
N GLU A 33 0.35 -6.72 2.44
CA GLU A 33 0.48 -5.75 3.54
C GLU A 33 1.11 -6.39 4.80
N THR A 34 0.88 -7.69 5.01
CA THR A 34 1.48 -8.47 6.10
C THR A 34 2.87 -9.04 5.77
N GLY A 35 3.38 -8.82 4.56
CA GLY A 35 4.73 -9.21 4.14
C GLY A 35 4.88 -10.69 3.75
N LYS A 36 3.79 -11.45 3.61
CA LYS A 36 3.83 -12.84 3.13
C LYS A 36 4.21 -12.94 1.66
N THR A 37 3.82 -11.94 0.87
CA THR A 37 4.18 -11.82 -0.55
C THR A 37 4.53 -10.38 -0.87
N PRO A 38 5.43 -10.11 -1.84
CA PRO A 38 5.76 -8.73 -2.20
C PRO A 38 4.67 -8.08 -3.06
N PHE A 39 4.57 -6.75 -2.99
CA PHE A 39 3.90 -5.96 -4.02
C PHE A 39 4.76 -5.96 -5.30
N ASN A 40 4.12 -6.06 -6.47
CA ASN A 40 4.78 -5.87 -7.75
C ASN A 40 4.94 -4.37 -8.08
N ASP A 41 5.70 -4.05 -9.13
CA ASP A 41 6.02 -2.65 -9.43
C ASP A 41 4.81 -1.81 -9.87
N LYS A 42 3.80 -2.42 -10.48
CA LYS A 42 2.54 -1.72 -10.81
C LYS A 42 1.78 -1.36 -9.54
N GLU A 43 1.64 -2.32 -8.62
CA GLU A 43 1.00 -2.13 -7.33
C GLU A 43 1.73 -1.06 -6.50
N LYS A 44 3.07 -1.12 -6.43
CA LYS A 44 3.89 -0.12 -5.72
C LYS A 44 3.68 1.31 -6.26
N LYS A 45 3.58 1.47 -7.58
CA LYS A 45 3.33 2.78 -8.20
C LYS A 45 1.95 3.33 -7.82
N VAL A 46 0.91 2.50 -7.88
CA VAL A 46 -0.45 2.91 -7.49
C VAL A 46 -0.52 3.27 -6.01
N ILE A 47 0.08 2.44 -5.14
CA ILE A 47 0.15 2.70 -3.71
C ILE A 47 0.89 4.01 -3.42
N LYS A 48 2.01 4.28 -4.09
CA LYS A 48 2.74 5.55 -3.95
C LYS A 48 1.83 6.74 -4.29
N THR A 49 1.08 6.67 -5.39
CA THR A 49 0.14 7.74 -5.77
C THR A 49 -0.93 7.98 -4.71
N ILE A 50 -1.48 6.92 -4.12
CA ILE A 50 -2.48 7.03 -3.04
C ILE A 50 -1.85 7.67 -1.79
N VAL A 51 -0.66 7.24 -1.37
CA VAL A 51 0.01 7.79 -0.18
C VAL A 51 0.47 9.23 -0.40
N ALA A 52 0.76 9.63 -1.64
CA ALA A 52 1.14 10.99 -1.99
C ALA A 52 0.04 12.03 -1.69
N GLU A 53 -1.22 11.63 -1.50
CA GLU A 53 -2.31 12.51 -1.07
C GLU A 53 -2.07 13.10 0.34
N VAL A 54 -1.35 12.37 1.21
CA VAL A 54 -1.03 12.80 2.58
C VAL A 54 0.46 13.04 2.82
N LYS A 55 1.34 12.45 2.01
CA LYS A 55 2.79 12.69 2.04
C LYS A 55 3.34 12.82 0.61
N PRO A 56 3.35 14.02 0.02
CA PRO A 56 3.70 14.23 -1.39
C PRO A 56 5.14 13.83 -1.77
N ASP A 57 6.07 13.87 -0.81
CA ASP A 57 7.49 13.57 -0.98
C ASP A 57 7.84 12.09 -0.75
N ILE A 58 6.85 11.23 -0.48
CA ILE A 58 7.09 9.80 -0.23
C ILE A 58 7.74 9.11 -1.44
N THR A 59 8.77 8.33 -1.17
CA THR A 59 9.43 7.48 -2.18
C THR A 59 8.96 6.02 -2.08
N ILE A 60 9.13 5.26 -3.17
CA ILE A 60 8.91 3.80 -3.14
C ILE A 60 9.84 3.17 -2.11
N ASP A 61 11.07 3.64 -2.03
CA ASP A 61 12.06 3.09 -1.11
C ASP A 61 11.66 3.31 0.35
N GLU A 62 11.30 4.52 0.72
CA GLU A 62 10.80 4.78 2.07
C GLU A 62 9.59 3.95 2.45
N LEU A 63 8.70 3.64 1.49
CA LEU A 63 7.44 2.97 1.72
C LEU A 63 7.57 1.44 1.79
N PHE A 64 8.47 0.86 1.00
CA PHE A 64 8.59 -0.60 0.82
C PHE A 64 9.94 -1.19 1.23
N TYR A 65 10.97 -0.38 1.44
CA TYR A 65 12.31 -0.81 1.83
C TYR A 65 12.71 -0.10 3.14
N SER A 66 13.18 -0.86 4.13
CA SER A 66 13.63 -0.38 5.44
C SER A 66 14.58 -1.39 6.06
#